data_AF-A0A6B3H4J5-F1
#
_entry.id   AF-A0A6B3H4J5-F1
#
_cell.length_a   1.000
_cell.length_b   1.000
_cell.length_c   1.000
_cell.angle_alpha   90.00
_cell.angle_beta   90.00
_cell.angle_gamma   90.00
#
_symmetry.space_group_name_H-M   'P 1'
#
loop_
_entity.id
_entity.type
_entity.pdbx_description
1 polymer ?
#
loop_
_entity_poly.entity_id
_entity_poly.type
_entity_poly.pdbx_seq_one_letter_code
_entity_poly.pdbx_strand_id
1 'polypeptide(L)'
;DLTGDGPAPVVLAREPGGRWAVAADLTRREAACAALRDLLGDAQLADGTGREPDAGDPFVTDLAPAALTVAAERGGPLDAATTFAEILARLGESGRDALYLDTTSADLATGRLATARVLLTVPASEDGPDAR
;
A
#
# COMPACT_ATOMS: atom_id res chain seq x y z
N ASP A 1 2.18 12.19 2.94
CA ASP A 1 2.35 11.62 1.58
C ASP A 1 3.63 10.81 1.60
N LEU A 2 3.54 9.53 1.22
CA LEU A 2 4.66 8.58 1.19
C LEU A 2 5.03 8.18 -0.24
N THR A 3 4.49 8.85 -1.27
CA THR A 3 4.69 8.51 -2.68
C THR A 3 6.18 8.47 -3.05
N GLY A 4 6.99 9.44 -2.60
CA GLY A 4 8.42 9.50 -2.95
C GLY A 4 8.68 9.40 -4.45
N ASP A 5 9.69 8.62 -4.84
CA ASP A 5 9.96 8.22 -6.24
C ASP A 5 9.22 6.93 -6.64
N GLY A 6 8.23 6.53 -5.84
CA GLY A 6 7.40 5.34 -6.07
C GLY A 6 6.50 5.50 -7.31
N PRO A 7 6.10 4.37 -7.93
CA PRO A 7 5.36 4.41 -9.18
C PRO A 7 3.90 4.88 -9.02
N ALA A 8 3.35 4.81 -7.80
CA ALA A 8 1.95 5.13 -7.49
C ALA A 8 1.83 6.02 -6.23
N PRO A 9 0.79 6.86 -6.15
CA PRO A 9 0.46 7.61 -4.93
C PRO A 9 0.30 6.72 -3.69
N VAL A 10 0.96 7.07 -2.59
CA VAL A 10 0.85 6.37 -1.29
C VAL A 10 0.59 7.36 -0.17
N VAL A 11 -0.41 7.10 0.67
CA VAL A 11 -0.81 7.96 1.78
C VAL A 11 -0.89 7.17 3.07
N LEU A 12 -0.36 7.77 4.14
CA LEU A 12 -0.53 7.29 5.51
C LEU A 12 -1.53 8.19 6.24
N ALA A 13 -2.55 7.58 6.81
CA ALA A 13 -3.46 8.19 7.77
C ALA A 13 -3.04 7.79 9.18
N ARG A 14 -3.12 8.71 10.14
CA ARG A 14 -2.82 8.43 11.54
C ARG A 14 -3.75 9.21 12.46
N GLU A 15 -4.07 8.61 13.59
CA GLU A 15 -4.73 9.31 14.69
C GLU A 15 -3.73 9.66 15.81
N PRO A 16 -4.08 10.61 16.71
CA PRO A 16 -3.23 10.96 17.84
C PRO A 16 -2.91 9.78 18.79
N GLY A 17 -3.78 8.77 18.85
CA GLY A 17 -3.63 7.56 19.70
C GLY A 17 -2.59 6.56 19.21
N GLY A 18 -1.96 6.83 18.06
CA GLY A 18 -0.88 5.99 17.52
C GLY A 18 -1.35 4.96 16.50
N ARG A 19 -2.65 4.74 16.32
CA ARG A 19 -3.17 3.93 15.21
C ARG A 19 -2.94 4.66 13.88
N TRP A 20 -2.63 3.87 12.87
CA TRP A 20 -2.33 4.35 11.53
C TRP A 20 -2.71 3.30 10.50
N ALA A 21 -2.92 3.75 9.28
CA ALA A 21 -3.13 2.89 8.11
C ALA A 21 -2.42 3.52 6.90
N VAL A 22 -2.02 2.70 5.95
CA VAL A 22 -1.39 3.12 4.71
C VAL A 22 -2.16 2.55 3.53
N ALA A 23 -2.39 3.35 2.51
CA ALA A 23 -3.01 2.90 1.27
C ALA A 23 -2.36 3.55 0.06
N ALA A 24 -2.48 2.88 -1.08
CA ALA A 24 -2.05 3.35 -2.39
C ALA A 24 -3.21 3.25 -3.37
N ASP A 25 -3.27 4.19 -4.32
CA ASP A 25 -4.29 4.21 -5.37
C ASP A 25 -3.79 5.03 -6.56
N LEU A 26 -4.56 5.10 -7.66
CA LEU A 26 -4.21 5.81 -8.88
C LEU A 26 -4.19 7.34 -8.70
N THR A 27 -4.88 7.86 -7.68
CA THR A 27 -4.80 9.26 -7.27
C THR A 27 -4.44 9.39 -5.80
N ARG A 28 -3.86 10.53 -5.41
CA ARG A 28 -3.61 10.79 -3.98
C ARG A 28 -4.92 10.92 -3.19
N ARG A 29 -6.00 11.42 -3.81
CA ARG A 29 -7.31 11.49 -3.16
C ARG A 29 -7.83 10.11 -2.81
N GLU A 30 -7.83 9.19 -3.77
CA GLU A 30 -8.32 7.83 -3.55
C GLU A 30 -7.47 7.10 -2.52
N ALA A 31 -6.14 7.22 -2.59
CA ALA A 31 -5.22 6.69 -1.59
C ALA A 31 -5.52 7.24 -0.18
N ALA A 32 -5.78 8.55 -0.05
CA ALA A 32 -6.16 9.15 1.23
C ALA A 32 -7.52 8.63 1.74
N CYS A 33 -8.51 8.50 0.86
CA CYS A 33 -9.81 7.94 1.21
C CYS A 33 -9.70 6.47 1.64
N ALA A 34 -8.89 5.66 0.95
CA ALA A 34 -8.63 4.28 1.32
C ALA A 34 -7.96 4.20 2.71
N ALA A 35 -6.87 4.92 2.93
CA ALA A 35 -6.16 4.93 4.21
C ALA A 35 -7.06 5.39 5.38
N LEU A 36 -7.93 6.37 5.15
CA LEU A 36 -8.90 6.83 6.16
C LEU A 36 -10.00 5.80 6.45
N ARG A 37 -10.46 5.06 5.43
CA ARG A 37 -11.45 3.99 5.62
C ARG A 37 -10.85 2.84 6.41
N ASP A 38 -9.62 2.46 6.13
CA ASP A 38 -8.93 1.38 6.87
C ASP A 38 -8.70 1.80 8.33
N LEU A 39 -8.20 3.02 8.56
CA LEU A 39 -8.02 3.56 9.92
C LEU A 39 -9.34 3.61 10.72
N LEU A 40 -10.42 4.06 10.08
CA LEU A 40 -11.74 4.10 10.70
C LEU A 40 -12.30 2.69 10.92
N GLY A 41 -12.09 1.78 9.96
CA GLY A 41 -12.52 0.39 10.02
C GLY A 41 -11.87 -0.32 11.21
N ASP A 42 -10.57 -0.14 11.41
CA ASP A 42 -9.85 -0.68 12.56
C ASP A 42 -10.39 -0.11 13.88
N ALA A 43 -10.70 1.18 13.93
CA ALA A 43 -11.32 1.79 15.10
C ALA A 43 -12.70 1.24 15.43
N GLN A 44 -13.54 1.08 14.41
CA GLN A 44 -14.88 0.52 14.56
C GLN A 44 -14.85 -0.96 14.92
N LEU A 45 -13.90 -1.72 14.35
CA LEU A 45 -13.71 -3.13 14.66
C LEU A 45 -13.20 -3.32 16.10
N ALA A 46 -12.27 -2.48 16.55
CA ALA A 46 -11.77 -2.50 17.92
C ALA A 46 -12.88 -2.20 18.93
N ASP A 47 -13.66 -1.15 18.68
CA ASP A 47 -14.78 -0.75 19.53
C ASP A 47 -15.87 -1.84 19.58
N GLY A 48 -16.25 -2.38 18.42
CA GLY A 48 -17.31 -3.38 18.31
C GLY A 48 -16.95 -4.75 18.91
N THR A 49 -15.66 -5.10 18.98
CA THR A 49 -15.21 -6.40 19.48
C THR A 49 -14.53 -6.34 20.85
N GLY A 50 -14.13 -5.15 21.30
CA GLY A 50 -13.29 -4.95 22.49
C GLY A 50 -11.88 -5.53 22.35
N ARG A 51 -11.43 -5.81 21.12
CA ARG A 51 -10.12 -6.41 20.82
C ARG A 51 -9.42 -5.62 19.74
N GLU A 52 -8.11 -5.46 19.85
CA GLU A 52 -7.35 -4.84 18.76
C GLU A 52 -7.42 -5.72 17.50
N PRO A 53 -7.68 -5.13 16.31
CA PRO A 53 -7.62 -5.84 15.05
C PRO A 53 -6.25 -6.51 14.84
N ASP A 54 -6.26 -7.73 14.31
CA ASP A 54 -5.04 -8.39 13.87
C ASP A 54 -4.62 -7.82 12.52
N ALA A 55 -3.57 -6.99 12.52
CA ALA A 55 -2.98 -6.41 11.32
C ALA A 55 -1.98 -7.36 10.62
N GLY A 56 -1.78 -8.57 11.16
CA GLY A 56 -0.70 -9.48 10.75
C GLY A 56 0.68 -8.99 11.18
N ASP A 57 1.72 -9.52 10.53
CA ASP A 57 3.09 -9.11 10.81
C ASP A 57 3.34 -7.65 10.39
N PRO A 58 3.97 -6.84 11.26
CA PRO A 58 4.18 -5.43 10.96
C PRO A 58 5.09 -5.24 9.75
N PHE A 59 4.59 -4.51 8.74
CA PHE A 59 5.32 -4.22 7.51
C PHE A 59 6.64 -3.46 7.75
N VAL A 60 6.67 -2.60 8.78
CA VAL A 60 7.84 -1.83 9.20
C VAL A 60 7.90 -1.84 10.73
N THR A 61 8.67 -2.77 11.28
CA THR A 61 8.70 -3.06 12.73
C THR A 61 9.04 -1.84 13.60
N ASP A 62 9.89 -0.94 13.10
CA ASP A 62 10.38 0.24 13.83
C ASP A 62 9.65 1.55 13.46
N LEU A 63 8.55 1.49 12.70
CA LEU A 63 7.80 2.69 12.36
C LEU A 63 7.14 3.26 13.61
N ALA A 64 7.50 4.50 13.96
CA ALA A 64 6.81 5.33 14.94
C ALA A 64 5.97 6.41 14.22
N PRO A 65 4.68 6.16 13.90
CA PRO A 65 3.87 7.09 13.11
C PRO A 65 3.72 8.46 13.77
N ALA A 66 3.75 8.52 15.11
CA ALA A 66 3.69 9.75 15.87
C ALA A 66 4.91 10.67 15.62
N ALA A 67 6.06 10.11 15.24
CA ALA A 67 7.27 10.85 14.91
C ALA A 67 7.22 11.47 13.50
N LEU A 68 6.27 11.08 12.65
CA LEU A 68 6.12 11.64 11.31
C LEU A 68 5.59 13.08 11.40
N THR A 69 6.45 14.03 11.02
CA THR A 69 6.07 15.43 10.85
C THR A 69 5.26 15.60 9.58
N VAL A 70 4.12 16.28 9.66
CA VAL A 70 3.38 16.70 8.47
C VAL A 70 4.22 17.78 7.78
N ALA A 71 4.61 17.54 6.53
CA ALA A 71 5.34 18.52 5.73
C ALA A 71 4.52 19.83 5.63
N ALA A 72 5.17 20.97 5.78
CA ALA A 72 4.52 22.28 5.69
C ALA A 72 4.05 22.60 4.26
N GLU A 73 4.71 22.02 3.26
CA GLU A 73 4.33 22.17 1.87
C GLU A 73 3.22 21.20 1.50
N ARG A 74 2.17 21.74 0.88
CA ARG A 74 1.15 20.92 0.23
C ARG A 74 1.83 20.21 -0.93
N GLY A 75 1.78 18.88 -0.93
CA GLY A 75 2.27 18.12 -2.08
C GLY A 75 1.47 18.43 -3.35
N GLY A 76 1.83 17.79 -4.46
CA GLY A 76 1.17 17.95 -5.76
C GLY A 76 -0.36 17.74 -5.76
N PRO A 77 -1.05 18.02 -6.88
CA PRO A 77 -2.50 17.99 -6.97
C PRO A 77 -3.10 16.66 -6.50
N LEU A 78 -4.19 16.70 -5.73
CA LEU A 78 -4.84 15.49 -5.20
C LEU A 78 -5.40 14.58 -6.30
N ASP A 79 -5.81 15.18 -7.40
CA ASP A 79 -6.48 14.54 -8.53
C ASP A 79 -5.52 14.25 -9.69
N ALA A 80 -4.21 14.47 -9.50
CA ALA A 80 -3.21 13.99 -10.44
C ALA A 80 -3.28 12.45 -10.44
N ALA A 81 -3.76 11.89 -11.54
CA ALA A 81 -3.94 10.47 -11.70
C ALA A 81 -2.74 9.86 -12.41
N THR A 82 -2.39 8.64 -12.00
CA THR A 82 -1.58 7.72 -12.81
C THR A 82 -2.45 6.59 -13.33
N THR A 83 -1.89 5.73 -14.19
CA THR A 83 -2.55 4.53 -14.69
C THR A 83 -1.74 3.28 -14.36
N PHE A 84 -2.36 2.10 -14.41
CA PHE A 84 -1.63 0.84 -14.28
C PHE A 84 -0.52 0.70 -15.33
N ALA A 85 -0.73 1.16 -16.57
CA ALA A 85 0.30 1.13 -17.60
C ALA A 85 1.51 1.99 -17.24
N GLU A 86 1.29 3.18 -16.69
CA GLU A 86 2.37 4.06 -16.21
C GLU A 86 3.07 3.48 -14.98
N ILE A 87 2.33 2.87 -14.06
CA ILE A 87 2.89 2.17 -12.90
C ILE A 87 3.83 1.05 -13.36
N LEU A 88 3.37 0.22 -14.30
CA LEU A 88 4.17 -0.88 -14.87
C LEU A 88 5.40 -0.35 -15.61
N ALA A 89 5.28 0.74 -16.37
CA ALA A 89 6.40 1.36 -17.05
C ALA A 89 7.46 1.86 -16.04
N ARG A 90 7.05 2.56 -14.99
CA ARG A 90 7.95 3.04 -13.92
C ARG A 90 8.58 1.90 -13.11
N LEU A 91 7.84 0.82 -12.88
CA LEU A 91 8.42 -0.39 -12.28
C LEU A 91 9.55 -0.92 -13.18
N GLY A 92 9.30 -1.05 -14.49
CA GLY A 92 10.31 -1.49 -15.46
C GLY A 92 11.54 -0.58 -15.52
N GLU A 93 11.35 0.73 -15.49
CA GLU A 93 12.45 1.73 -15.40
C GLU A 93 13.31 1.53 -14.14
N SER A 94 12.72 1.03 -13.06
CA SER A 94 13.42 0.69 -11.81
C SER A 94 13.97 -0.75 -11.77
N GLY A 95 13.99 -1.46 -12.90
CA GLY A 95 14.48 -2.84 -13.00
C GLY A 95 13.59 -3.86 -12.28
N ARG A 96 12.29 -3.54 -12.13
CA ARG A 96 11.30 -4.39 -11.47
C ARG A 96 10.18 -4.74 -12.44
N ASP A 97 9.68 -5.96 -12.32
CA ASP A 97 8.56 -6.48 -13.08
C ASP A 97 7.41 -6.85 -12.13
N ALA A 98 6.18 -6.71 -12.62
CA ALA A 98 5.01 -7.26 -11.97
C ALA A 98 4.55 -8.54 -12.67
N LEU A 99 4.61 -9.66 -11.97
CA LEU A 99 4.13 -10.96 -12.45
C LEU A 99 2.71 -11.17 -11.93
N TYR A 100 1.81 -11.60 -12.83
CA TYR A 100 0.42 -11.89 -12.52
C TYR A 100 0.19 -13.40 -12.52
N LEU A 101 -0.37 -13.92 -11.45
CA LEU A 101 -0.86 -15.29 -11.35
C LEU A 101 -2.35 -15.27 -11.05
N ASP A 102 -3.16 -15.80 -11.96
CA ASP A 102 -4.58 -16.06 -11.69
C ASP A 102 -4.70 -17.18 -10.65
N THR A 103 -5.42 -16.91 -9.58
CA THR A 103 -5.67 -17.87 -8.49
C THR A 103 -7.16 -18.19 -8.35
N THR A 104 -7.98 -17.75 -9.30
CA THR A 104 -9.44 -17.88 -9.25
C THR A 104 -9.86 -19.34 -9.35
N SER A 105 -10.49 -19.86 -8.29
CA SER A 105 -11.07 -21.21 -8.30
C SER A 105 -12.40 -21.22 -9.08
N ALA A 106 -12.82 -22.41 -9.52
CA ALA A 106 -14.10 -22.57 -10.22
C ALA A 106 -15.31 -22.10 -9.39
N ASP A 107 -15.28 -22.31 -8.07
CA ASP A 107 -16.35 -21.88 -7.16
C ASP A 107 -16.45 -20.35 -7.10
N LEU A 108 -15.30 -19.67 -7.00
CA LEU A 108 -15.24 -18.21 -7.01
C LEU A 108 -15.66 -17.63 -8.38
N ALA A 109 -15.22 -18.26 -9.48
CA ALA A 109 -15.61 -17.87 -10.82
C ALA A 109 -17.13 -17.98 -11.03
N THR A 110 -17.77 -19.04 -10.50
CA THR A 110 -19.23 -19.19 -10.50
C THR A 110 -19.92 -18.02 -9.79
N GLY A 111 -19.33 -17.55 -8.68
CA GLY A 111 -19.74 -16.36 -7.95
C GLY A 111 -19.35 -15.01 -8.59
N ARG A 112 -18.73 -15.01 -9.78
CA ARG A 112 -18.16 -13.82 -10.44
C ARG A 112 -17.12 -13.08 -9.59
N LEU A 113 -16.40 -13.81 -8.75
CA LEU A 113 -15.25 -13.31 -8.01
C LEU A 113 -13.97 -13.68 -8.75
N ALA A 114 -13.06 -12.73 -8.84
CA ALA A 114 -11.72 -12.94 -9.38
C ALA A 114 -10.70 -12.79 -8.25
N THR A 115 -9.69 -13.64 -8.26
CA THR A 115 -8.56 -13.56 -7.32
C THR A 115 -7.27 -13.72 -8.09
N ALA A 116 -6.25 -12.99 -7.69
CA ALA A 116 -4.93 -13.11 -8.27
C ALA A 116 -3.87 -12.91 -7.21
N ARG A 117 -2.69 -13.46 -7.49
CA ARG A 117 -1.46 -13.14 -6.78
C ARG A 117 -0.58 -12.31 -7.71
N VAL A 118 -0.25 -11.11 -7.27
CA VAL A 118 0.72 -10.24 -7.95
C VAL A 118 2.05 -10.35 -7.21
N LEU A 119 3.12 -10.66 -7.94
CA LEU A 119 4.47 -10.72 -7.42
C LEU A 119 5.28 -9.58 -8.05
N LEU A 120 6.03 -8.84 -7.24
CA LEU A 120 6.98 -7.85 -7.73
C LEU A 120 8.38 -8.44 -7.66
N THR A 121 9.14 -8.36 -8.76
CA THR A 121 10.55 -8.72 -8.72
C THR A 121 11.33 -7.66 -7.94
N VAL A 122 12.40 -8.09 -7.29
CA VAL A 122 13.41 -7.19 -6.75
C VAL A 122 14.50 -7.02 -7.80
N PRO A 123 15.05 -5.81 -7.98
CA PRO A 123 16.20 -5.65 -8.87
C PRO A 123 17.34 -6.53 -8.37
N ALA A 124 18.08 -7.13 -9.29
CA ALA A 124 19.26 -7.91 -8.92
C ALA A 124 20.20 -7.00 -8.10
N SER A 125 20.46 -7.39 -6.86
CA SER A 125 21.48 -6.71 -6.06
C SER A 125 22.83 -7.04 -6.69
N GLU A 126 23.71 -6.05 -6.88
CA GLU A 126 25.08 -6.30 -7.38
C GLU A 126 25.87 -7.22 -6.42
N ASP A 127 25.44 -7.32 -5.17
CA ASP A 127 25.88 -8.35 -4.22
C ASP A 127 24.80 -9.43 -4.08
N GLY A 128 24.99 -10.54 -4.78
CA GLY A 128 24.23 -11.77 -4.56
C GLY A 128 24.48 -12.34 -3.15
N PRO A 129 23.61 -13.25 -2.66
CA PRO A 129 23.73 -13.85 -1.33
C PRO A 129 24.91 -14.83 -1.16
N ASP A 130 25.92 -14.76 -2.02
CA ASP A 130 27.12 -15.63 -2.01
C ASP A 130 28.38 -14.89 -1.54
N ALA A 131 28.20 -13.86 -0.72
CA ALA A 131 29.28 -13.14 -0.04
C ALA A 131 28.99 -13.01 1.46
N ARG A 132 29.04 -14.13 2.20
CA ARG A 132 29.51 -14.22 3.60
C ARG A 132 29.55 -15.66 4.10
#